data_AF-A0A3C0G8X6-F1
#
_entry.id   AF-A0A3C0G8X6-F1
#
_cell.length_a   1.000
_cell.length_b   1.000
_cell.length_c   1.000
_cell.angle_alpha   90.00
_cell.angle_beta   90.00
_cell.angle_gamma   90.00
#
_symmetry.space_group_name_H-M   'P 1'
#
loop_
_entity.id
_entity.type
_entity.pdbx_description
1 polymer ?
#
loop_
_entity_poly.entity_id
_entity_poly.type
_entity_poly.pdbx_seq_one_letter_code
_entity_poly.pdbx_strand_id
1 'polypeptide(L)'
;LPSGDIDLKLRYVIFGGEALFPKYLEKWYRKFPGIQFVNGYGITETTIFTTFKIIDDEDVRTNVSNIGNCVSSLTSHVVNTKNQLQPVGVIGELCISGHGLARGYLNRSELTSEKFIANPFEPGQKMYRSGDLVRRLSNGTLEYIGRIDHQVKIRGHRIELGEIESTINALDGIERTVVLPNTNEEGETRLVAYMQAVGEKPEMTGIRLALVNKLPEFMVPTFLMWVDEFSTNSNGKIDKEKLPAPGYLRSNSDVIFKKPRTKVEKSIAAIWEKELKLSGIGVDDNFFEMGGTSLMAQKVVNAIMKTLNKRIPVTKLYQHTTIAALVNFIEGD
;
A
#
# COMPACT_ATOMS: atom_id res chain seq x y z
N LEU A 1 -29.05 29.12 0.33
CA LEU A 1 -28.71 28.80 1.73
C LEU A 1 -28.53 30.12 2.46
N PRO A 2 -29.08 30.30 3.67
CA PRO A 2 -29.00 31.57 4.38
C PRO A 2 -27.53 31.91 4.66
N SER A 3 -27.14 33.12 4.28
CA SER A 3 -25.79 33.68 4.32
C SER A 3 -25.44 34.26 5.69
N GLY A 4 -25.56 33.46 6.74
CA GLY A 4 -24.93 33.73 8.03
C GLY A 4 -23.65 32.90 8.13
N ASP A 5 -22.57 33.46 8.67
CA ASP A 5 -21.37 32.69 9.02
C ASP A 5 -21.76 31.60 10.02
N ILE A 6 -22.02 30.40 9.51
CA ILE A 6 -22.24 29.22 10.33
C ILE A 6 -20.85 28.82 10.85
N ASP A 7 -20.63 28.96 12.16
CA ASP A 7 -19.47 28.40 12.85
C ASP A 7 -19.55 26.85 12.79
N LEU A 8 -19.07 26.28 11.69
CA LEU A 8 -19.02 24.85 11.46
C LEU A 8 -17.91 24.24 12.32
N LYS A 9 -18.30 23.43 13.31
CA LYS A 9 -17.36 22.69 14.17
C LYS A 9 -17.22 21.25 13.69
N LEU A 10 -15.97 20.80 13.56
CA LEU A 10 -15.66 19.40 13.32
C LEU A 10 -16.08 18.58 14.56
N ARG A 11 -16.93 17.57 14.36
CA ARG A 11 -17.43 16.70 15.43
C ARG A 11 -16.92 15.27 15.34
N TYR A 12 -16.66 14.79 14.13
CA TYR A 12 -16.25 13.41 13.86
C TYR A 12 -15.09 13.39 12.87
N VAL A 13 -14.12 12.54 13.16
CA VAL A 13 -13.08 12.14 12.20
C VAL A 13 -13.11 10.62 12.12
N ILE A 14 -13.49 10.11 10.94
CA ILE A 14 -13.60 8.67 10.71
C ILE A 14 -12.41 8.24 9.87
N PHE A 15 -11.61 7.33 10.41
CA PHE A 15 -10.51 6.67 9.72
C PHE A 15 -10.99 5.34 9.15
N GLY A 16 -10.31 4.87 8.12
CA GLY A 16 -10.56 3.55 7.55
C GLY A 16 -9.60 3.27 6.41
N GLY A 17 -9.64 2.03 5.92
CA GLY A 17 -8.81 1.57 4.81
C GLY A 17 -7.50 0.91 5.21
N GLU A 18 -6.99 1.13 6.43
CA GLU A 18 -5.78 0.50 6.98
C GLU A 18 -5.95 0.13 8.46
N ALA A 19 -5.03 -0.68 8.99
CA ALA A 19 -4.96 -0.92 10.42
C ALA A 19 -4.62 0.39 11.14
N LEU A 20 -5.42 0.77 12.14
CA LEU A 20 -5.21 1.99 12.91
C LEU A 20 -4.69 1.63 14.29
N PHE A 21 -3.54 2.19 14.64
CA PHE A 21 -2.97 2.09 15.99
C PHE A 21 -3.19 3.43 16.72
N PRO A 22 -4.11 3.48 17.70
CA PRO A 22 -4.58 4.74 18.30
C PRO A 22 -3.50 5.62 18.93
N LYS A 23 -2.34 5.06 19.31
CA LYS A 23 -1.19 5.83 19.81
C LYS A 23 -0.67 6.86 18.80
N TYR A 24 -0.81 6.62 17.50
CA TYR A 24 -0.45 7.62 16.47
C TYR A 24 -1.33 8.88 16.53
N LEU A 25 -2.55 8.76 17.08
CA LEU A 25 -3.52 9.84 17.19
C LEU A 25 -3.48 10.54 18.54
N GLU A 26 -2.69 10.06 19.52
CA GLU A 26 -2.72 10.54 20.90
C GLU A 26 -2.62 12.07 21.01
N LYS A 27 -1.69 12.69 20.29
CA LYS A 27 -1.53 14.16 20.29
C LYS A 27 -2.80 14.89 19.83
N TRP A 28 -3.47 14.37 18.80
CA TRP A 28 -4.70 14.96 18.26
C TRP A 28 -5.89 14.71 19.19
N TYR A 29 -6.02 13.48 19.66
CA TYR A 29 -7.05 13.06 20.62
C TYR A 29 -7.02 13.93 21.88
N ARG A 30 -5.83 14.17 22.45
CA ARG A 30 -5.65 15.03 23.64
C ARG A 30 -5.91 16.51 23.35
N LYS A 31 -5.52 17.00 22.17
CA LYS A 31 -5.67 18.41 21.78
C LYS A 31 -7.12 18.79 21.47
N PHE A 32 -7.94 17.84 21.02
CA PHE A 32 -9.29 18.10 20.54
C PHE A 32 -10.34 17.21 21.24
N PRO A 33 -10.59 17.40 22.55
CA PRO A 33 -11.48 16.52 23.34
C PRO A 33 -12.96 16.57 22.92
N GLY A 34 -13.37 17.58 22.16
CA GLY A 34 -14.74 17.70 21.62
C GLY A 34 -14.97 16.96 20.30
N ILE A 35 -13.94 16.33 19.73
CA ILE A 35 -14.01 15.61 18.45
C ILE A 35 -14.00 14.11 18.73
N GLN A 36 -14.94 13.38 18.15
CA GLN A 36 -14.95 11.92 18.21
C GLN A 36 -14.10 11.36 17.07
N PHE A 37 -13.02 10.68 17.44
CA PHE A 37 -12.20 9.92 16.51
C PHE A 37 -12.76 8.50 16.42
N VAL A 38 -13.01 8.03 15.19
CA VAL A 38 -13.67 6.74 14.94
C VAL A 38 -12.81 5.90 14.02
N ASN A 39 -12.46 4.70 14.45
CA ASN A 39 -11.87 3.69 13.58
C ASN A 39 -12.99 2.92 12.87
N GLY A 40 -13.13 3.10 11.56
CA GLY A 40 -14.06 2.35 10.72
C GLY A 40 -13.34 1.24 9.97
N TYR A 41 -13.91 0.05 9.98
CA TYR A 41 -13.46 -1.06 9.13
C TYR A 41 -14.57 -1.45 8.18
N GLY A 42 -14.19 -1.73 6.94
CA GLY A 42 -15.05 -2.35 5.97
C GLY A 42 -14.28 -2.62 4.69
N ILE A 43 -14.98 -3.26 3.77
CA ILE A 43 -14.50 -3.66 2.46
C ILE A 43 -15.59 -3.33 1.44
N THR A 44 -15.21 -3.20 0.18
CA THR A 44 -16.13 -2.81 -0.89
C THR A 44 -17.33 -3.75 -0.97
N GLU A 45 -17.11 -5.04 -0.76
CA GLU A 45 -18.12 -6.10 -0.83
C GLU A 45 -19.15 -6.06 0.30
N THR A 46 -18.93 -5.24 1.32
CA THR A 46 -19.83 -5.05 2.47
C THR A 46 -20.33 -3.61 2.61
N THR A 47 -20.17 -2.80 1.56
CA THR A 47 -20.67 -1.42 1.46
C THR A 47 -20.01 -0.46 2.47
N ILE A 48 -18.77 -0.06 2.17
CA ILE A 48 -17.99 0.97 2.87
C ILE A 48 -17.53 0.55 4.27
N PHE A 49 -18.42 0.54 5.26
CA PHE A 49 -18.10 0.26 6.66
C PHE A 49 -19.00 -0.84 7.23
N THR A 50 -18.34 -1.86 7.76
CA THR A 50 -18.94 -3.00 8.44
C THR A 50 -18.95 -2.82 9.94
N THR A 51 -17.82 -2.37 10.50
CA THR A 51 -17.65 -2.20 11.93
C THR A 51 -17.07 -0.83 12.24
N PHE A 52 -17.30 -0.34 13.45
CA PHE A 52 -16.66 0.87 13.92
C PHE A 52 -16.35 0.83 15.40
N LYS A 53 -15.32 1.58 15.79
CA LYS A 53 -14.92 1.83 17.17
C LYS A 53 -14.73 3.32 17.38
N ILE A 54 -15.48 3.91 18.32
CA ILE A 54 -15.15 5.23 18.85
C ILE A 54 -13.94 5.05 19.76
N ILE A 55 -12.86 5.76 19.45
CA ILE A 55 -11.57 5.67 20.13
C ILE A 55 -11.69 6.34 21.50
N ASP A 56 -11.26 5.62 22.54
CA ASP A 56 -11.17 6.09 23.91
C ASP A 56 -9.75 5.96 24.49
N ASP A 57 -9.58 6.31 25.76
CA ASP A 57 -8.29 6.25 26.46
C ASP A 57 -7.72 4.82 26.54
N GLU A 58 -8.58 3.81 26.61
CA GLU A 58 -8.17 2.41 26.69
C GLU A 58 -7.62 1.92 25.34
N ASP A 59 -8.21 2.36 24.22
CA ASP A 59 -7.68 2.06 22.89
C ASP A 59 -6.30 2.70 22.66
N VAL A 60 -6.10 3.95 23.13
CA VAL A 60 -4.77 4.61 23.08
C VAL A 60 -3.74 3.87 23.92
N ARG A 61 -4.14 3.43 25.12
CA ARG A 61 -3.26 2.71 26.06
C ARG A 61 -2.87 1.33 25.54
N THR A 62 -3.82 0.56 25.05
CA THR A 62 -3.60 -0.81 24.53
C THR A 62 -2.93 -0.80 23.17
N ASN A 63 -3.20 0.24 22.36
CA ASN A 63 -2.66 0.46 21.03
C ASN A 63 -2.81 -0.76 20.11
N VAL A 64 -3.97 -1.42 20.16
CA VAL A 64 -4.36 -2.49 19.24
C VAL A 64 -5.21 -1.93 18.11
N SER A 65 -5.23 -2.60 16.95
CA SER A 65 -6.10 -2.21 15.83
C SER A 65 -7.54 -2.68 16.05
N ASN A 66 -8.20 -2.12 17.07
CA ASN A 66 -9.58 -2.40 17.43
C ASN A 66 -10.53 -1.80 16.39
N ILE A 67 -11.22 -2.67 15.64
CA ILE A 67 -12.20 -2.28 14.62
C ILE A 67 -13.64 -2.27 15.17
N GLY A 68 -13.82 -2.57 16.46
CA GLY A 68 -15.07 -2.35 17.18
C GLY A 68 -16.15 -3.39 16.90
N ASN A 69 -17.38 -2.92 16.79
CA ASN A 69 -18.57 -3.74 16.63
C ASN A 69 -19.23 -3.51 15.28
N CYS A 70 -19.98 -4.50 14.82
CA CYS A 70 -20.72 -4.43 13.57
C CYS A 70 -21.82 -3.36 13.62
N VAL A 71 -22.02 -2.65 12.50
CA VAL A 71 -23.18 -1.77 12.31
C VAL A 71 -24.47 -2.61 12.36
N SER A 72 -25.58 -2.00 12.76
CA SER A 72 -26.83 -2.72 13.07
C SER A 72 -27.45 -3.50 11.91
N SER A 73 -27.10 -3.18 10.66
CA SER A 73 -27.58 -3.85 9.46
C SER A 73 -26.71 -5.04 9.02
N LEU A 74 -25.61 -5.30 9.73
CA LEU A 74 -24.63 -6.32 9.41
C LEU A 74 -24.30 -7.16 10.63
N THR A 75 -23.83 -8.39 10.39
CA THR A 75 -23.36 -9.31 11.42
C THR A 75 -21.96 -9.81 11.07
N SER A 76 -21.05 -9.76 12.04
CA SER A 76 -19.66 -10.25 11.93
C SER A 76 -19.49 -11.62 12.58
N HIS A 77 -18.99 -12.59 11.82
CA HIS A 77 -18.66 -13.94 12.26
C HIS A 77 -17.15 -14.14 12.21
N VAL A 78 -16.54 -14.63 13.29
CA VAL A 78 -15.12 -15.00 13.29
C VAL A 78 -15.06 -16.52 13.20
N VAL A 79 -14.59 -17.05 12.07
CA VAL A 79 -14.70 -18.49 11.76
C VAL A 79 -13.36 -19.14 11.46
N ASN A 80 -13.28 -20.45 11.65
CA ASN A 80 -12.19 -21.28 11.17
C ASN A 80 -12.39 -21.72 9.71
N THR A 81 -11.44 -22.51 9.17
CA THR A 81 -11.50 -23.02 7.79
C THR A 81 -12.67 -23.96 7.50
N LYS A 82 -13.34 -24.47 8.54
CA LYS A 82 -14.54 -25.31 8.45
C LYS A 82 -15.84 -24.53 8.70
N ASN A 83 -15.79 -23.20 8.66
CA ASN A 83 -16.92 -22.29 8.94
C ASN A 83 -17.51 -22.44 10.36
N GLN A 84 -16.70 -22.82 11.35
CA GLN A 84 -17.14 -22.89 12.75
C GLN A 84 -16.69 -21.63 13.50
N LEU A 85 -17.53 -21.11 14.39
CA LEU A 85 -17.24 -19.92 15.19
C LEU A 85 -16.01 -20.14 16.09
N GLN A 86 -15.13 -19.14 16.13
CA GLN A 86 -13.98 -19.12 17.01
C GLN A 86 -14.34 -18.58 18.40
N PRO A 87 -13.74 -19.13 19.48
CA PRO A 87 -13.84 -18.56 20.82
C PRO A 87 -13.25 -17.14 20.92
N VAL A 88 -13.58 -16.44 22.00
CA VAL A 88 -12.94 -15.18 22.37
C VAL A 88 -11.42 -15.35 22.46
N GLY A 89 -10.66 -14.43 21.88
CA GLY A 89 -9.20 -14.41 21.83
C GLY A 89 -8.57 -15.25 20.72
N VAL A 90 -9.32 -16.16 20.10
CA VAL A 90 -8.81 -17.03 19.04
C VAL A 90 -8.94 -16.36 17.67
N ILE A 91 -7.86 -16.41 16.89
CA ILE A 91 -7.81 -15.82 15.55
C ILE A 91 -8.63 -16.67 14.57
N GLY A 92 -9.40 -16.00 13.72
CA GLY A 92 -10.15 -16.61 12.63
C GLY A 92 -10.37 -15.63 11.48
N GLU A 93 -10.95 -16.14 10.40
CA GLU A 93 -11.39 -15.30 9.29
C GLU A 93 -12.64 -14.51 9.68
N LEU A 94 -12.66 -13.23 9.33
CA LEU A 94 -13.85 -12.40 9.44
C LEU A 94 -14.79 -12.65 8.26
N CYS A 95 -15.98 -13.16 8.54
CA CYS A 95 -17.07 -13.31 7.58
C CYS A 95 -18.22 -12.37 7.93
N ILE A 96 -18.78 -11.70 6.93
CA ILE A 96 -19.81 -10.68 7.12
C ILE A 96 -21.13 -11.12 6.49
N SER A 97 -22.25 -10.88 7.15
CA SER A 97 -23.60 -11.17 6.63
C SER A 97 -24.54 -9.99 6.88
N GLY A 98 -25.68 -9.96 6.19
CA GLY A 98 -26.69 -8.91 6.36
C GLY A 98 -26.86 -8.00 5.14
N HIS A 99 -27.57 -6.88 5.32
CA HIS A 99 -28.07 -6.06 4.22
C HIS A 99 -27.00 -5.26 3.46
N GLY A 100 -25.81 -5.08 4.05
CA GLY A 100 -24.70 -4.37 3.40
C GLY A 100 -23.91 -5.22 2.40
N LEU A 101 -24.24 -6.49 2.20
CA LEU A 101 -23.55 -7.32 1.20
C LEU A 101 -23.81 -6.82 -0.22
N ALA A 102 -22.73 -6.69 -1.00
CA ALA A 102 -22.82 -6.46 -2.43
C ALA A 102 -23.53 -7.63 -3.13
N ARG A 103 -24.08 -7.37 -4.32
CA ARG A 103 -24.71 -8.42 -5.15
C ARG A 103 -23.71 -9.46 -5.67
N GLY A 104 -22.43 -9.11 -5.71
CA GLY A 104 -21.35 -9.93 -6.26
C GLY A 104 -20.42 -9.12 -7.15
N TYR A 105 -19.54 -9.83 -7.85
CA TYR A 105 -18.60 -9.26 -8.81
C TYR A 105 -19.20 -9.26 -10.22
N LEU A 106 -19.12 -8.12 -10.90
CA LEU A 106 -19.66 -7.96 -12.26
C LEU A 106 -19.00 -8.95 -13.22
N ASN A 107 -19.82 -9.77 -13.89
CA ASN A 107 -19.39 -10.80 -14.85
C ASN A 107 -18.38 -11.84 -14.31
N ARG A 108 -18.37 -12.06 -12.99
CA ARG A 108 -17.47 -13.03 -12.32
C ARG A 108 -18.28 -13.92 -11.36
N SER A 109 -19.15 -14.77 -11.91
CA SER A 109 -20.06 -15.64 -11.15
C SER A 109 -19.32 -16.67 -10.29
N GLU A 110 -18.20 -17.21 -10.79
CA GLU A 110 -17.36 -18.17 -10.07
C GLU A 110 -16.76 -17.52 -8.81
N LEU A 111 -16.06 -16.38 -8.96
CA LEU A 111 -15.51 -15.63 -7.83
C LEU A 111 -16.60 -15.17 -6.86
N THR A 112 -17.77 -14.77 -7.38
CA THR A 112 -18.91 -14.40 -6.55
C THR A 112 -19.37 -15.59 -5.68
N SER A 113 -19.46 -16.79 -6.26
CA SER A 113 -19.88 -17.98 -5.52
C SER A 113 -18.83 -18.47 -4.54
N GLU A 114 -17.54 -18.25 -4.85
CA GLU A 114 -16.43 -18.54 -3.95
C GLU A 114 -16.43 -17.64 -2.70
N LYS A 115 -16.65 -16.33 -2.88
CA LYS A 115 -16.56 -15.35 -1.77
C LYS A 115 -17.89 -15.14 -1.03
N PHE A 116 -19.03 -15.17 -1.72
CA PHE A 116 -20.37 -14.98 -1.14
C PHE A 116 -21.05 -16.34 -0.94
N ILE A 117 -20.68 -17.00 0.15
CA ILE A 117 -21.10 -18.37 0.48
C ILE A 117 -22.40 -18.40 1.28
N ALA A 118 -23.02 -19.57 1.41
CA ALA A 118 -24.17 -19.76 2.28
C ALA A 118 -23.79 -19.48 3.75
N ASN A 119 -24.66 -18.78 4.47
CA ASN A 119 -24.48 -18.52 5.90
C ASN A 119 -24.95 -19.74 6.72
N PRO A 120 -24.05 -20.50 7.39
CA PRO A 120 -24.45 -21.66 8.17
C PRO A 120 -25.21 -21.29 9.46
N PHE A 121 -25.18 -20.03 9.87
CA PHE A 121 -25.82 -19.53 11.08
C PHE A 121 -27.22 -18.96 10.82
N GLU A 122 -27.56 -18.73 9.54
CA GLU A 122 -28.86 -18.18 9.14
C GLU A 122 -29.27 -18.76 7.78
N PRO A 123 -30.08 -19.84 7.77
CA PRO A 123 -30.48 -20.52 6.55
C PRO A 123 -31.13 -19.58 5.53
N GLY A 124 -30.73 -19.71 4.26
CA GLY A 124 -31.23 -18.87 3.16
C GLY A 124 -30.50 -17.54 2.99
N GLN A 125 -29.68 -17.13 3.96
CA GLN A 125 -28.83 -15.94 3.84
C GLN A 125 -27.43 -16.29 3.33
N LYS A 126 -26.74 -15.27 2.81
CA LYS A 126 -25.33 -15.35 2.42
C LYS A 126 -24.44 -14.70 3.47
N MET A 127 -23.19 -15.15 3.51
CA MET A 127 -22.10 -14.43 4.15
C MET A 127 -20.93 -14.27 3.18
N TYR A 128 -20.22 -13.16 3.31
CA TYR A 128 -19.04 -12.83 2.53
C TYR A 128 -17.77 -13.15 3.32
N ARG A 129 -16.85 -13.90 2.71
CA ARG A 129 -15.52 -14.22 3.25
C ARG A 129 -14.55 -13.07 2.97
N SER A 130 -14.14 -12.34 4.01
CA SER A 130 -13.29 -11.16 3.82
C SER A 130 -11.84 -11.47 3.44
N GLY A 131 -11.34 -12.65 3.81
CA GLY A 131 -9.90 -12.92 3.80
C GLY A 131 -9.11 -12.14 4.87
N ASP A 132 -9.77 -11.36 5.74
CA ASP A 132 -9.13 -10.68 6.86
C ASP A 132 -9.13 -11.57 8.10
N LEU A 133 -8.01 -11.59 8.82
CA LEU A 133 -7.84 -12.26 10.09
C LEU A 133 -8.15 -11.31 11.24
N VAL A 134 -9.01 -11.76 12.14
CA VAL A 134 -9.40 -11.02 13.34
C VAL A 134 -9.48 -11.95 14.55
N ARG A 135 -9.52 -11.38 15.74
CA ARG A 135 -9.99 -12.08 16.95
C ARG A 135 -11.01 -11.24 17.70
N ARG A 136 -11.92 -11.90 18.41
CA ARG A 136 -12.83 -11.23 19.33
C ARG A 136 -12.14 -10.98 20.65
N LEU A 137 -12.15 -9.74 21.12
CA LEU A 137 -11.62 -9.33 22.42
C LEU A 137 -12.61 -9.70 23.54
N SER A 138 -12.14 -9.67 24.78
CA SER A 138 -12.95 -10.00 25.97
C SER A 138 -14.15 -9.07 26.16
N ASN A 139 -14.05 -7.83 25.68
CA ASN A 139 -15.14 -6.84 25.66
C ASN A 139 -16.12 -7.02 24.47
N GLY A 140 -15.93 -8.05 23.65
CA GLY A 140 -16.78 -8.38 22.50
C GLY A 140 -16.41 -7.71 21.18
N THR A 141 -15.56 -6.67 21.20
CA THR A 141 -15.12 -5.98 19.98
C THR A 141 -14.11 -6.83 19.19
N LEU A 142 -13.83 -6.44 17.95
CA LEU A 142 -12.90 -7.15 17.08
C LEU A 142 -11.56 -6.43 17.00
N GLU A 143 -10.48 -7.19 17.09
CA GLU A 143 -9.13 -6.72 16.76
C GLU A 143 -8.73 -7.26 15.39
N TYR A 144 -8.27 -6.37 14.51
CA TYR A 144 -7.71 -6.72 13.21
C TYR A 144 -6.26 -7.20 13.36
N ILE A 145 -5.96 -8.37 12.78
CA ILE A 145 -4.63 -9.01 12.85
C ILE A 145 -3.89 -8.88 11.51
N GLY A 146 -4.59 -9.03 10.39
CA GLY A 146 -3.96 -9.06 9.08
C GLY A 146 -4.82 -9.75 8.03
N ARG A 147 -4.19 -10.37 7.04
CA ARG A 147 -4.87 -11.07 5.95
C ARG A 147 -4.42 -12.52 5.81
N ILE A 148 -5.31 -13.34 5.28
CA ILE A 148 -5.06 -14.76 4.95
C ILE A 148 -4.28 -14.88 3.64
N ASP A 149 -4.51 -13.96 2.71
CA ASP A 149 -3.90 -13.98 1.38
C ASP A 149 -2.81 -12.92 1.20
N HIS A 150 -2.39 -12.72 -0.05
CA HIS A 150 -1.34 -11.79 -0.42
C HIS A 150 -1.83 -10.36 -0.72
N GLN A 151 -3.10 -10.01 -0.45
CA GLN A 151 -3.54 -8.63 -0.62
C GLN A 151 -2.94 -7.75 0.48
N VAL A 152 -2.56 -6.54 0.09
CA VAL A 152 -1.97 -5.57 1.03
C VAL A 152 -2.75 -4.27 1.00
N LYS A 153 -2.74 -3.57 2.13
CA LYS A 153 -3.23 -2.20 2.25
C LYS A 153 -2.02 -1.29 2.37
N ILE A 154 -1.81 -0.42 1.38
CA ILE A 154 -0.70 0.53 1.35
C ILE A 154 -1.26 1.92 1.09
N ARG A 155 -1.07 2.81 2.07
CA ARG A 155 -1.55 4.21 2.06
C ARG A 155 -3.05 4.30 1.76
N GLY A 156 -3.83 3.38 2.32
CA GLY A 156 -5.29 3.32 2.17
C GLY A 156 -5.77 2.66 0.88
N HIS A 157 -4.87 2.24 0.00
CA HIS A 157 -5.21 1.50 -1.21
C HIS A 157 -5.17 -0.01 -0.95
N ARG A 158 -6.24 -0.71 -1.32
CA ARG A 158 -6.24 -2.18 -1.41
C ARG A 158 -5.55 -2.56 -2.71
N ILE A 159 -4.44 -3.29 -2.58
CA ILE A 159 -3.59 -3.69 -3.69
C ILE A 159 -3.56 -5.20 -3.78
N GLU A 160 -3.94 -5.70 -4.96
CA GLU A 160 -3.79 -7.09 -5.36
C GLU A 160 -2.38 -7.30 -5.91
N LEU A 161 -1.47 -7.87 -5.11
CA LEU A 161 -0.08 -8.09 -5.57
C LEU A 161 -0.02 -8.93 -6.86
N GLY A 162 -0.93 -9.88 -7.01
CA GLY A 162 -1.05 -10.73 -8.20
C GLY A 162 -1.39 -9.96 -9.49
N GLU A 163 -2.08 -8.81 -9.40
CA GLU A 163 -2.36 -7.94 -10.55
C GLU A 163 -1.06 -7.30 -11.07
N ILE A 164 -0.21 -6.85 -10.14
CA ILE A 164 1.10 -6.29 -10.45
C ILE A 164 2.00 -7.38 -11.04
N GLU A 165 2.07 -8.55 -10.39
CA GLU A 165 2.84 -9.70 -10.86
C GLU A 165 2.44 -10.10 -12.29
N SER A 166 1.14 -10.20 -12.55
CA SER A 166 0.60 -10.56 -13.87
C SER A 166 0.90 -9.49 -14.92
N THR A 167 0.87 -8.21 -14.54
CA THR A 167 1.21 -7.10 -15.44
C THR A 167 2.70 -7.11 -15.81
N ILE A 168 3.59 -7.40 -14.87
CA ILE A 168 5.04 -7.52 -15.11
C ILE A 168 5.34 -8.79 -15.92
N ASN A 169 4.75 -9.93 -15.58
CA ASN A 169 4.94 -11.20 -16.31
C ASN A 169 4.43 -11.14 -17.76
N ALA A 170 3.56 -10.19 -18.10
CA ALA A 170 3.09 -9.96 -19.46
C ALA A 170 4.05 -9.10 -20.32
N LEU A 171 5.21 -8.70 -19.78
CA LEU A 171 6.26 -8.00 -20.52
C LEU A 171 7.25 -9.00 -21.13
N ASP A 172 7.76 -8.67 -22.32
CA ASP A 172 8.75 -9.51 -23.00
C ASP A 172 10.04 -9.62 -22.18
N GLY A 173 10.60 -10.83 -22.14
CA GLY A 173 11.84 -11.12 -21.41
C GLY A 173 11.67 -11.35 -19.90
N ILE A 174 10.44 -11.38 -19.38
CA ILE A 174 10.16 -11.74 -17.98
C ILE A 174 9.71 -13.19 -17.89
N GLU A 175 10.41 -14.00 -17.09
CA GLU A 175 10.03 -15.38 -16.81
C GLU A 175 9.04 -15.45 -15.65
N ARG A 176 9.37 -14.74 -14.56
CA ARG A 176 8.64 -14.85 -13.31
C ARG A 176 8.82 -13.59 -12.47
N THR A 177 7.75 -13.21 -11.77
CA THR A 177 7.74 -12.07 -10.86
C THR A 177 7.10 -12.45 -9.54
N VAL A 178 7.65 -11.93 -8.44
CA VAL A 178 7.04 -11.93 -7.11
C VAL A 178 7.04 -10.50 -6.58
N VAL A 179 5.87 -10.02 -6.15
CA VAL A 179 5.73 -8.69 -5.55
C VAL A 179 5.48 -8.85 -4.07
N LEU A 180 6.20 -8.09 -3.25
CA LEU A 180 6.08 -8.10 -1.80
C LEU A 180 5.97 -6.69 -1.21
N PRO A 181 5.19 -6.53 -0.12
CA PRO A 181 5.32 -5.35 0.72
C PRO A 181 6.65 -5.41 1.48
N ASN A 182 7.36 -4.29 1.51
CA ASN A 182 8.54 -4.06 2.33
C ASN A 182 8.29 -2.88 3.25
N THR A 183 8.18 -3.14 4.55
CA THR A 183 7.94 -2.12 5.57
C THR A 183 9.25 -1.75 6.23
N ASN A 184 9.60 -0.46 6.22
CA ASN A 184 10.81 0.02 6.90
C ASN A 184 10.60 0.14 8.42
N GLU A 185 11.67 0.47 9.15
CA GLU A 185 11.63 0.65 10.62
C GLU A 185 10.67 1.75 11.09
N GLU A 186 10.37 2.74 10.22
CA GLU A 186 9.42 3.81 10.49
C GLU A 186 7.96 3.40 10.27
N GLY A 187 7.70 2.15 9.84
CA GLY A 187 6.36 1.63 9.56
C GLY A 187 5.83 2.01 8.17
N GLU A 188 6.65 2.58 7.29
CA GLU A 188 6.28 2.88 5.91
C GLU A 188 6.41 1.63 5.03
N THR A 189 5.28 1.16 4.50
CA THR A 189 5.24 0.04 3.54
C THR A 189 5.39 0.52 2.10
N ARG A 190 6.28 -0.13 1.35
CA ARG A 190 6.54 0.09 -0.08
C ARG A 190 6.49 -1.24 -0.83
N LEU A 191 6.24 -1.19 -2.14
CA LEU A 191 6.23 -2.39 -2.97
C LEU A 191 7.61 -2.67 -3.56
N VAL A 192 8.01 -3.94 -3.53
CA VAL A 192 9.21 -4.47 -4.20
C VAL A 192 8.75 -5.53 -5.20
N ALA A 193 9.20 -5.46 -6.44
CA ALA A 193 9.05 -6.53 -7.41
C ALA A 193 10.40 -7.21 -7.66
N TYR A 194 10.45 -8.51 -7.38
CA TYR A 194 11.55 -9.39 -7.72
C TYR A 194 11.23 -10.05 -9.06
N MET A 195 12.12 -9.93 -10.02
CA MET A 195 11.92 -10.38 -11.39
C MET A 195 13.03 -11.33 -11.80
N GLN A 196 12.67 -12.36 -12.58
CA GLN A 196 13.59 -13.27 -13.24
C GLN A 196 13.44 -13.09 -14.75
N ALA A 197 14.55 -12.99 -15.47
CA ALA A 197 14.54 -12.76 -16.91
C ALA A 197 14.64 -14.07 -17.70
N VAL A 198 14.00 -14.12 -18.86
CA VAL A 198 14.27 -15.14 -19.88
C VAL A 198 15.46 -14.67 -20.72
N GLY A 199 16.68 -15.09 -20.36
CA GLY A 199 17.89 -14.71 -21.08
C GLY A 199 18.42 -13.32 -20.69
N GLU A 200 18.55 -12.42 -21.66
CA GLU A 200 19.05 -11.06 -21.40
C GLU A 200 18.03 -10.24 -20.60
N LYS A 201 18.51 -9.56 -19.54
CA LYS A 201 17.67 -8.75 -18.64
C LYS A 201 17.19 -7.49 -19.36
N PRO A 202 15.86 -7.28 -19.52
CA PRO A 202 15.32 -6.02 -20.03
C PRO A 202 15.77 -4.81 -19.20
N GLU A 203 15.79 -3.63 -19.83
CA GLU A 203 16.16 -2.40 -19.14
C GLU A 203 15.09 -1.99 -18.10
N MET A 204 15.53 -1.66 -16.87
CA MET A 204 14.63 -1.24 -15.77
C MET A 204 13.77 -0.03 -16.11
N THR A 205 14.31 0.93 -16.85
CA THR A 205 13.58 2.12 -17.29
C THR A 205 12.37 1.73 -18.15
N GLY A 206 12.56 0.79 -19.07
CA GLY A 206 11.51 0.28 -19.95
C GLY A 206 10.40 -0.43 -19.17
N ILE A 207 10.76 -1.30 -18.23
CA ILE A 207 9.80 -1.98 -17.35
C ILE A 207 8.99 -0.95 -16.56
N ARG A 208 9.67 -0.01 -15.89
CA ARG A 208 8.99 1.00 -15.07
C ARG A 208 8.02 1.85 -15.87
N LEU A 209 8.40 2.27 -17.08
CA LEU A 209 7.53 3.04 -17.96
C LEU A 209 6.29 2.25 -18.37
N ALA A 210 6.43 0.96 -18.69
CA ALA A 210 5.31 0.09 -19.01
C ALA A 210 4.33 -0.04 -17.82
N LEU A 211 4.85 -0.15 -16.59
CA LEU A 211 4.01 -0.23 -15.39
C LEU A 211 3.25 1.06 -15.11
N VAL A 212 3.88 2.23 -15.22
CA VAL A 212 3.21 3.53 -15.03
C VAL A 212 2.08 3.74 -16.05
N ASN A 213 2.20 3.17 -17.25
CA ASN A 213 1.16 3.27 -18.28
C ASN A 213 0.01 2.27 -18.10
N LYS A 214 0.23 1.14 -17.42
CA LYS A 214 -0.76 0.05 -17.28
C LYS A 214 -1.42 0.01 -15.90
N LEU A 215 -0.75 0.50 -14.87
CA LEU A 215 -1.18 0.41 -13.48
C LEU A 215 -1.43 1.79 -12.89
N PRO A 216 -2.39 1.91 -11.94
CA PRO A 216 -2.47 3.06 -11.06
C PRO A 216 -1.13 3.32 -10.35
N GLU A 217 -0.82 4.59 -10.11
CA GLU A 217 0.45 5.04 -9.52
C GLU A 217 0.81 4.31 -8.22
N PHE A 218 -0.18 4.07 -7.35
CA PHE A 218 0.01 3.41 -6.04
C PHE A 218 0.31 1.90 -6.15
N MET A 219 0.07 1.29 -7.31
CA MET A 219 0.39 -0.12 -7.59
C MET A 219 1.78 -0.31 -8.22
N VAL A 220 2.42 0.77 -8.67
CA VAL A 220 3.75 0.68 -9.30
C VAL A 220 4.80 0.39 -8.20
N PRO A 221 5.57 -0.71 -8.31
CA PRO A 221 6.60 -1.04 -7.33
C PRO A 221 7.63 0.08 -7.15
N THR A 222 7.98 0.36 -5.90
CA THR A 222 9.06 1.31 -5.60
C THR A 222 10.40 0.73 -6.02
N PHE A 223 10.65 -0.54 -5.70
CA PHE A 223 11.88 -1.24 -6.06
C PHE A 223 11.59 -2.30 -7.12
N LEU A 224 12.45 -2.35 -8.14
CA LEU A 224 12.49 -3.41 -9.14
C LEU A 224 13.86 -4.09 -8.99
N MET A 225 13.87 -5.40 -8.76
CA MET A 225 15.10 -6.15 -8.46
C MET A 225 15.19 -7.38 -9.34
N TRP A 226 16.35 -7.58 -9.96
CA TRP A 226 16.65 -8.83 -10.64
C TRP A 226 17.06 -9.91 -9.66
N VAL A 227 16.52 -11.11 -9.85
CA VAL A 227 16.92 -12.32 -9.15
C VAL A 227 17.28 -13.35 -10.22
N ASP A 228 18.44 -14.00 -10.09
CA ASP A 228 18.89 -14.97 -11.08
C ASP A 228 18.06 -16.26 -10.99
N GLU A 229 17.70 -16.69 -9.77
CA GLU A 229 16.82 -17.84 -9.54
C GLU A 229 15.99 -17.70 -8.25
N PHE A 230 14.71 -18.05 -8.31
CA PHE A 230 13.87 -18.12 -7.13
C PHE A 230 14.12 -19.40 -6.33
N SER A 231 14.70 -19.24 -5.14
CA SER A 231 14.78 -20.33 -4.17
C SER A 231 13.38 -20.84 -3.81
N THR A 232 13.23 -22.15 -3.67
CA THR A 232 12.00 -22.78 -3.19
C THR A 232 12.17 -23.36 -1.79
N ASN A 233 11.08 -23.42 -1.04
CA ASN A 233 11.00 -24.10 0.24
C ASN A 233 10.77 -25.60 0.04
N SER A 234 10.73 -26.37 1.14
CA SER A 234 10.52 -27.82 1.12
C SER A 234 9.23 -28.29 0.44
N ASN A 235 8.26 -27.38 0.23
CA ASN A 235 7.00 -27.64 -0.46
C ASN A 235 7.02 -27.18 -1.94
N GLY A 236 8.17 -26.82 -2.49
CA GLY A 236 8.32 -26.35 -3.87
C GLY A 236 7.76 -24.96 -4.15
N LYS A 237 7.36 -24.20 -3.12
CA LYS A 237 6.91 -22.80 -3.25
C LYS A 237 8.09 -21.85 -3.13
N ILE A 238 8.03 -20.68 -3.77
CA ILE A 238 9.06 -19.64 -3.63
C ILE A 238 9.25 -19.30 -2.15
N ASP A 239 10.50 -19.34 -1.72
CA ASP A 239 10.93 -19.00 -0.37
C ASP A 239 11.15 -17.49 -0.28
N LYS A 240 10.08 -16.77 0.07
CA LYS A 240 10.05 -15.30 0.13
C LYS A 240 11.06 -14.73 1.15
N GLU A 241 11.38 -15.49 2.20
CA GLU A 241 12.34 -15.10 3.25
C GLU A 241 13.79 -15.07 2.75
N LYS A 242 14.08 -15.77 1.65
CA LYS A 242 15.41 -15.79 1.02
C LYS A 242 15.61 -14.71 -0.04
N LEU A 243 14.59 -13.90 -0.31
CA LEU A 243 14.71 -12.81 -1.27
C LEU A 243 15.57 -11.69 -0.68
N PRO A 244 16.44 -11.07 -1.49
CA PRO A 244 17.33 -10.03 -1.00
C PRO A 244 16.52 -8.83 -0.52
N ALA A 245 16.87 -8.28 0.64
CA ALA A 245 16.25 -7.06 1.12
C ALA A 245 16.49 -5.91 0.14
N PRO A 246 15.48 -5.06 -0.15
CA PRO A 246 15.68 -3.87 -0.94
C PRO A 246 16.56 -2.90 -0.15
N GLY A 247 17.79 -2.72 -0.61
CA GLY A 247 18.71 -1.71 -0.07
C GLY A 247 19.05 -0.71 -1.13
N TYR A 248 19.22 0.56 -0.74
CA TYR A 248 20.11 1.45 -1.48
C TYR A 248 21.54 0.96 -1.26
N LEU A 249 21.89 -0.15 -1.90
CA LEU A 249 23.27 -0.43 -2.21
C LEU A 249 23.56 0.50 -3.37
N ARG A 250 24.38 1.54 -3.16
CA ARG A 250 25.21 2.05 -4.26
C ARG A 250 25.80 0.80 -4.86
N SER A 251 25.32 0.43 -6.04
CA SER A 251 25.69 -0.84 -6.64
C SER A 251 27.20 -0.94 -6.53
N ASN A 252 27.71 -2.05 -6.00
CA ASN A 252 29.13 -2.42 -6.13
C ASN A 252 29.49 -2.69 -7.61
N SER A 253 28.78 -2.06 -8.55
CA SER A 253 29.13 -2.01 -9.95
C SER A 253 30.10 -0.86 -10.16
N ASP A 254 30.94 -1.01 -11.17
CA ASP A 254 31.99 -0.10 -11.62
C ASP A 254 31.49 1.31 -12.07
N VAL A 255 30.36 1.79 -11.56
CA VAL A 255 29.81 3.11 -11.82
C VAL A 255 30.56 4.13 -10.96
N ILE A 256 31.54 4.78 -11.59
CA ILE A 256 32.28 5.90 -11.02
C ILE A 256 31.28 6.92 -10.47
N PHE A 257 31.31 7.17 -9.17
CA PHE A 257 30.49 8.22 -8.54
C PHE A 257 30.80 9.58 -9.17
N LYS A 258 29.82 10.13 -9.90
CA LYS A 258 29.92 11.46 -10.54
C LYS A 258 29.15 12.49 -9.74
N LYS A 259 29.87 13.44 -9.16
CA LYS A 259 29.26 14.59 -8.46
C LYS A 259 28.53 15.50 -9.44
N PRO A 260 27.43 16.18 -9.01
CA PRO A 260 26.82 17.28 -9.74
C PRO A 260 27.84 18.37 -10.10
N ARG A 261 27.95 18.71 -11.39
CA ARG A 261 28.92 19.66 -11.95
C ARG A 261 28.27 20.99 -12.29
N THR A 262 27.16 20.96 -13.02
CA THR A 262 26.47 22.17 -13.50
C THR A 262 25.61 22.82 -12.41
N LYS A 263 25.21 24.09 -12.62
CA LYS A 263 24.29 24.78 -11.70
C LYS A 263 22.92 24.06 -11.62
N VAL A 264 22.44 23.53 -12.76
CA VAL A 264 21.17 22.80 -12.84
C VAL A 264 21.29 21.45 -12.13
N GLU A 265 22.33 20.66 -12.42
CA GLU A 265 22.59 19.37 -11.75
C GLU A 265 22.65 19.56 -10.22
N LYS A 266 23.39 20.56 -9.73
CA LYS A 266 23.52 20.87 -8.30
C LYS A 266 22.19 21.27 -7.66
N SER A 267 21.35 22.02 -8.38
CA SER A 267 20.05 22.45 -7.88
C SER A 267 19.09 21.26 -7.74
N ILE A 268 19.06 20.38 -8.75
CA ILE A 268 18.24 19.17 -8.72
C ILE A 268 18.73 18.21 -7.64
N ALA A 269 20.05 18.02 -7.50
CA ALA A 269 20.63 17.21 -6.44
C ALA A 269 20.20 17.70 -5.05
N ALA A 270 20.28 19.00 -4.78
CA ALA A 270 19.85 19.57 -3.49
C ALA A 270 18.35 19.37 -3.21
N ILE A 271 17.50 19.42 -4.25
CA ILE A 271 16.07 19.11 -4.12
C ILE A 271 15.88 17.64 -3.75
N TRP A 272 16.60 16.72 -4.41
CA TRP A 272 16.51 15.29 -4.13
C TRP A 272 17.02 14.95 -2.75
N GLU A 273 18.16 15.49 -2.34
CA GLU A 273 18.74 15.32 -1.00
C GLU A 273 17.74 15.70 0.09
N LYS A 274 17.03 16.82 -0.09
CA LYS A 274 15.98 17.28 0.82
C LYS A 274 14.79 16.32 0.88
N GLU A 275 14.27 15.89 -0.26
CA GLU A 275 13.07 15.06 -0.31
C GLU A 275 13.33 13.60 0.10
N LEU A 276 14.49 13.06 -0.24
CA LEU A 276 14.94 11.71 0.10
C LEU A 276 15.56 11.63 1.50
N LYS A 277 15.92 12.78 2.10
CA LYS A 277 16.70 12.87 3.35
C LYS A 277 18.05 12.15 3.25
N LEU A 278 18.68 12.24 2.08
CA LEU A 278 19.99 11.67 1.79
C LEU A 278 21.00 12.79 1.50
N SER A 279 22.29 12.47 1.56
CA SER A 279 23.37 13.41 1.23
C SER A 279 24.35 12.80 0.24
N GLY A 280 24.92 13.62 -0.63
CA GLY A 280 25.91 13.19 -1.60
C GLY A 280 25.31 12.40 -2.75
N ILE A 281 24.21 12.89 -3.32
CA ILE A 281 23.57 12.29 -4.51
C ILE A 281 24.41 12.61 -5.76
N GLY A 282 24.84 11.56 -6.45
CA GLY A 282 25.53 11.62 -7.74
C GLY A 282 24.56 11.79 -8.91
N VAL A 283 25.08 12.24 -10.05
CA VAL A 283 24.23 12.56 -11.21
C VAL A 283 23.62 11.33 -11.88
N ASP A 284 24.26 10.17 -11.70
CA ASP A 284 23.85 8.89 -12.25
C ASP A 284 23.05 8.05 -11.23
N ASP A 285 22.83 8.56 -10.00
CA ASP A 285 22.00 7.89 -9.00
C ASP A 285 20.52 7.90 -9.44
N ASN A 286 19.85 6.76 -9.31
CA ASN A 286 18.45 6.60 -9.67
C ASN A 286 17.51 7.00 -8.51
N PHE A 287 16.61 7.95 -8.76
CA PHE A 287 15.66 8.49 -7.78
C PHE A 287 14.87 7.41 -7.03
N PHE A 288 14.34 6.43 -7.76
CA PHE A 288 13.45 5.41 -7.20
C PHE A 288 14.23 4.31 -6.47
N GLU A 289 15.43 3.98 -6.94
CA GLU A 289 16.34 3.05 -6.24
C GLU A 289 16.86 3.65 -4.94
N MET A 290 16.97 4.98 -4.85
CA MET A 290 17.19 5.71 -3.59
C MET A 290 15.98 5.75 -2.66
N GLY A 291 14.88 5.09 -3.03
CA GLY A 291 13.64 5.07 -2.25
C GLY A 291 12.69 6.23 -2.54
N GLY A 292 12.87 6.92 -3.66
CA GLY A 292 11.94 7.93 -4.14
C GLY A 292 10.54 7.35 -4.35
N THR A 293 9.54 8.08 -3.87
CA THR A 293 8.12 7.72 -4.00
C THR A 293 7.42 8.67 -4.96
N SER A 294 6.20 8.36 -5.37
CA SER A 294 5.44 9.22 -6.27
C SER A 294 5.05 10.57 -5.65
N LEU A 295 4.73 10.59 -4.35
CA LEU A 295 4.53 11.84 -3.61
C LEU A 295 5.81 12.68 -3.57
N MET A 296 6.97 12.04 -3.39
CA MET A 296 8.26 12.73 -3.47
C MET A 296 8.53 13.22 -4.90
N ALA A 297 8.22 12.42 -5.92
CA ALA A 297 8.33 12.80 -7.33
C ALA A 297 7.51 14.07 -7.63
N GLN A 298 6.26 14.13 -7.15
CA GLN A 298 5.40 15.33 -7.24
C GLN A 298 6.03 16.54 -6.54
N LYS A 299 6.60 16.37 -5.34
CA LYS A 299 7.29 17.44 -4.63
C LYS A 299 8.55 17.91 -5.38
N VAL A 300 9.32 16.97 -5.93
CA VAL A 300 10.52 17.24 -6.73
C VAL A 300 10.16 18.06 -7.97
N VAL A 301 9.20 17.65 -8.79
CA VAL A 301 8.84 18.41 -10.00
C VAL A 301 8.28 19.80 -9.66
N ASN A 302 7.53 19.93 -8.56
CA ASN A 302 7.08 21.24 -8.07
C ASN A 302 8.23 22.13 -7.58
N ALA A 303 9.24 21.54 -6.92
CA ALA A 303 10.43 22.27 -6.47
C ALA A 303 11.34 22.67 -7.64
N ILE A 304 11.43 21.84 -8.68
CA ILE A 304 12.12 22.16 -9.93
C ILE A 304 11.44 23.34 -10.61
N MET A 305 10.11 23.34 -10.71
CA MET A 305 9.38 24.48 -11.28
C MET A 305 9.69 25.77 -10.52
N LYS A 306 9.67 25.75 -9.18
CA LYS A 306 9.97 26.94 -8.36
C LYS A 306 11.40 27.43 -8.49
N THR A 307 12.37 26.52 -8.57
CA THR A 307 13.80 26.86 -8.51
C THR A 307 14.36 27.19 -9.90
N LEU A 308 13.90 26.49 -10.93
CA LEU A 308 14.46 26.54 -12.29
C LEU A 308 13.48 27.12 -13.32
N ASN A 309 12.26 27.48 -12.91
CA ASN A 309 11.20 27.98 -13.79
C ASN A 309 10.91 27.08 -15.01
N LYS A 310 11.08 25.76 -14.83
CA LYS A 310 10.85 24.73 -15.85
C LYS A 310 9.73 23.80 -15.38
N ARG A 311 8.65 23.70 -16.18
CA ARG A 311 7.51 22.83 -15.87
C ARG A 311 7.73 21.46 -16.48
N ILE A 312 7.80 20.44 -15.64
CA ILE A 312 8.08 19.07 -16.05
C ILE A 312 6.90 18.18 -15.64
N PRO A 313 6.26 17.45 -16.57
CA PRO A 313 5.30 16.42 -16.21
C PRO A 313 5.94 15.36 -15.31
N VAL A 314 5.26 14.90 -14.26
CA VAL A 314 5.83 13.89 -13.34
C VAL A 314 6.27 12.62 -14.06
N THR A 315 5.60 12.25 -15.16
CA THR A 315 5.94 11.13 -16.04
C THR A 315 7.37 11.22 -16.59
N LYS A 316 7.91 12.43 -16.76
CA LYS A 316 9.30 12.62 -17.21
C LYS A 316 10.32 12.22 -16.14
N LEU A 317 10.00 12.32 -14.85
CA LEU A 317 10.87 11.79 -13.81
C LEU A 317 10.92 10.26 -13.82
N TYR A 318 9.85 9.59 -14.26
CA TYR A 318 9.82 8.14 -14.46
C TYR A 318 10.57 7.69 -15.71
N GLN A 319 10.71 8.56 -16.73
CA GLN A 319 11.50 8.32 -17.94
C GLN A 319 12.98 8.65 -17.75
N HIS A 320 13.27 9.69 -16.98
CA HIS A 320 14.61 10.22 -16.73
C HIS A 320 14.91 10.12 -15.24
N THR A 321 15.18 8.89 -14.79
CA THR A 321 15.27 8.53 -13.37
C THR A 321 16.55 8.99 -12.69
N THR A 322 17.53 9.52 -13.44
CA THR A 322 18.78 10.09 -12.93
C THR A 322 18.83 11.59 -13.16
N ILE A 323 19.63 12.31 -12.37
CA ILE A 323 19.80 13.76 -12.52
C ILE A 323 20.39 14.07 -13.89
N ALA A 324 21.38 13.31 -14.36
CA ALA A 324 22.00 13.51 -15.67
C ALA A 324 20.96 13.39 -16.81
N ALA A 325 20.14 12.33 -16.79
CA ALA A 325 19.09 12.14 -17.78
C ALA A 325 18.03 13.25 -17.72
N LEU A 326 17.64 13.66 -16.52
CA LEU A 326 16.63 14.69 -16.32
C LEU A 326 17.12 16.07 -16.77
N VAL A 327 18.39 16.41 -16.50
CA VAL A 327 19.01 17.65 -16.97
C VAL A 327 19.09 17.67 -18.49
N ASN A 328 19.55 16.59 -19.11
CA ASN A 328 19.59 16.48 -20.58
C ASN A 328 18.21 16.68 -21.20
N PHE A 329 17.15 16.18 -20.57
CA PHE A 329 15.78 16.43 -21.01
C PHE A 329 15.36 17.91 -20.84
N ILE A 330 15.66 18.54 -19.69
CA ILE A 330 15.30 19.94 -19.41
C ILE A 330 16.02 20.95 -20.32
N GLU A 331 17.27 20.64 -20.66
CA GLU A 331 18.15 21.51 -21.46
C GLU A 331 18.09 21.21 -22.97
N GLY A 332 17.66 19.99 -23.35
CA GLY A 332 17.44 19.59 -24.75
C GLY A 332 16.11 20.06 -25.35
N ASP A 333 15.15 20.45 -24.51
CA ASP A 333 13.89 21.14 -24.85
C ASP A 333 13.98 22.67 -24.65
#